data_AF-A0AAE1YKE8-F1
#
_entry.id   AF-A0AAE1YKE8-F1
#
_cell.length_a   1.000
_cell.length_b   1.000
_cell.length_c   1.000
_cell.angle_alpha   90.00
_cell.angle_beta   90.00
_cell.angle_gamma   90.00
#
_symmetry.space_group_name_H-M   'P 1'
#
loop_
_entity.id
_entity.type
_entity.pdbx_description
1 polymer ?
#
loop_
_entity_poly.entity_id
_entity_poly.type
_entity_poly.pdbx_seq_one_letter_code
_entity_poly.pdbx_strand_id
1 'polypeptide(L)'
;MYEKFDPQARLFVPVSCNQSDQLGNVLNYVAGSDLIRSELGAHGEKILGSGSEYIQSNISRYISNPRYYFQVNDDYVKNKLKVVLFPFLHKGHWMRTVEPAGGKFSFKPPIHDINAPDLYIPMMAFGTYVLLAGFFLGINGKFSPESLGVQFSTGLLCWLLQVLLLEATLHSLGGGEVPLLDMVAYAGYTFVGAALIVAVRLIFVDYLFCVATLWESFCMGVLLVKTMKRILISEVQSFEKSSTKRNYVLLFMAAAQIPLLFWLGSVGVETH
;
A
#
# COMPACT_ATOMS: atom_id res chain seq x y z
N MET A 1 -3.66 -26.20 -75.28
CA MET A 1 -2.98 -27.51 -75.46
C MET A 1 -1.92 -27.57 -74.36
N TYR A 2 -2.09 -28.51 -73.41
CA TYR A 2 -1.15 -29.08 -72.43
C TYR A 2 -0.13 -28.16 -71.70
N GLU A 3 -0.23 -27.93 -70.39
CA GLU A 3 0.10 -28.77 -69.20
C GLU A 3 1.54 -28.56 -68.65
N LYS A 4 1.57 -28.11 -67.37
CA LYS A 4 2.54 -28.33 -66.27
C LYS A 4 4.05 -28.07 -66.47
N PHE A 5 4.61 -27.31 -65.52
CA PHE A 5 5.56 -27.82 -64.50
C PHE A 5 5.91 -26.71 -63.48
N ASP A 6 5.54 -26.88 -62.21
CA ASP A 6 6.06 -26.10 -61.07
C ASP A 6 7.05 -26.97 -60.28
N PRO A 7 8.27 -26.49 -59.97
CA PRO A 7 9.18 -27.18 -59.07
C PRO A 7 9.37 -26.42 -57.73
N GLN A 8 9.77 -27.20 -56.72
CA GLN A 8 10.28 -26.82 -55.38
C GLN A 8 9.20 -26.69 -54.28
N ALA A 9 9.33 -27.26 -53.08
CA ALA A 9 10.52 -27.66 -52.33
C ALA A 9 10.28 -28.92 -51.48
N ARG A 10 11.40 -29.63 -51.21
CA ARG A 10 11.51 -30.90 -50.49
C ARG A 10 11.27 -30.72 -48.99
N LEU A 11 10.39 -31.56 -48.42
CA LEU A 11 10.37 -31.87 -46.99
C LEU A 11 11.42 -32.96 -46.70
N PHE A 12 12.39 -32.64 -45.83
CA PHE A 12 13.20 -33.63 -45.13
C PHE A 12 12.71 -33.67 -43.67
N VAL A 13 12.24 -34.84 -43.24
CA VAL A 13 11.90 -35.17 -41.87
C VAL A 13 13.12 -35.82 -41.21
N PRO A 14 13.49 -35.42 -39.99
CA PRO A 14 14.15 -36.33 -39.08
C PRO A 14 13.31 -36.60 -37.81
N VAL A 15 13.25 -37.90 -37.54
CA VAL A 15 12.86 -38.66 -36.35
C VAL A 15 12.94 -37.90 -35.02
N SER A 16 11.85 -37.92 -34.25
CA SER A 16 11.84 -37.63 -32.81
C SER A 16 11.54 -38.91 -32.02
N CYS A 17 12.31 -39.13 -30.96
CA CYS A 17 12.30 -40.32 -30.11
C CYS A 17 11.05 -40.35 -29.19
N ASN A 18 10.45 -41.53 -29.04
CA ASN A 18 9.23 -41.81 -28.29
C ASN A 18 9.57 -42.14 -26.83
N GLN A 19 9.15 -41.31 -25.86
CA GLN A 19 9.24 -41.65 -24.43
C GLN A 19 8.23 -40.87 -23.57
N SER A 20 6.92 -41.04 -23.83
CA SER A 20 5.87 -40.47 -22.97
C SER A 20 4.59 -41.31 -22.85
N ASP A 21 4.50 -42.48 -23.50
CA ASP A 21 3.24 -43.22 -23.61
C ASP A 21 3.04 -44.36 -22.59
N GLN A 22 3.98 -44.58 -21.67
CA GLN A 22 3.87 -45.68 -20.69
C GLN A 22 3.41 -45.27 -19.28
N LEU A 23 3.45 -43.98 -18.94
CA LEU A 23 3.09 -43.54 -17.58
C LEU A 23 1.60 -43.20 -17.40
N GLY A 24 0.89 -42.92 -18.51
CA GLY A 24 -0.55 -42.64 -18.51
C GLY A 24 -1.45 -43.87 -18.33
N ASN A 25 -0.97 -45.05 -18.73
CA ASN A 25 -1.79 -46.27 -18.73
C ASN A 25 -1.79 -47.03 -17.39
N VAL A 26 -0.86 -46.74 -16.48
CA VAL A 26 -0.78 -47.40 -15.16
C VAL A 26 -1.71 -46.74 -14.13
N LEU A 27 -2.01 -45.45 -14.30
CA LEU A 27 -2.92 -44.72 -13.39
C LEU A 27 -4.41 -44.99 -13.66
N ASN A 28 -4.77 -45.57 -14.80
CA ASN A 28 -6.15 -45.89 -15.17
C ASN A 28 -6.67 -47.23 -14.60
N TYR A 29 -5.83 -48.02 -13.92
CA TYR A 29 -6.22 -49.37 -13.46
C TYR A 29 -6.56 -49.46 -11.97
N VAL A 30 -6.41 -48.38 -11.20
CA VAL A 30 -6.91 -48.32 -9.81
C VAL A 30 -8.32 -47.73 -9.83
N ALA A 31 -9.23 -48.54 -10.36
CA ALA A 31 -10.67 -48.28 -10.38
C ALA A 31 -11.24 -48.36 -8.96
N GLY A 32 -11.57 -47.19 -8.41
CA GLY A 32 -12.30 -47.07 -7.15
C GLY A 32 -12.79 -45.66 -6.85
N SER A 33 -12.95 -44.78 -7.85
CA SER A 33 -13.16 -43.34 -7.56
C SER A 33 -14.04 -42.58 -8.55
N ASP A 34 -14.84 -43.21 -9.40
CA ASP A 34 -15.71 -42.44 -10.31
C ASP A 34 -16.94 -41.86 -9.61
N LEU A 35 -17.46 -42.55 -8.58
CA LEU A 35 -18.56 -42.03 -7.77
C LEU A 35 -18.11 -40.88 -6.85
N ILE A 36 -16.91 -40.99 -6.26
CA ILE A 36 -16.33 -39.96 -5.39
C ILE A 36 -15.90 -38.74 -6.20
N ARG A 37 -15.36 -38.90 -7.43
CA ARG A 37 -15.00 -37.76 -8.29
C ARG A 37 -16.21 -36.98 -8.79
N SER A 38 -17.35 -37.64 -9.02
CA SER A 38 -18.56 -36.97 -9.50
C SER A 38 -19.23 -36.13 -8.40
N GLU A 39 -19.43 -36.70 -7.20
CA GLU A 39 -20.08 -35.95 -6.10
C GLU A 39 -19.15 -34.92 -5.44
N LEU A 40 -17.86 -35.26 -5.25
CA LEU A 40 -16.85 -34.36 -4.69
C LEU A 40 -16.38 -33.32 -5.73
N GLY A 41 -16.46 -33.62 -7.03
CA GLY A 41 -16.15 -32.68 -8.12
C GLY A 41 -17.22 -31.61 -8.27
N ALA A 42 -18.50 -31.98 -8.28
CA ALA A 42 -19.61 -31.03 -8.39
C ALA A 42 -19.72 -30.09 -7.17
N HIS A 43 -19.47 -30.60 -5.95
CA HIS A 43 -19.44 -29.77 -4.75
C HIS A 43 -18.10 -29.03 -4.58
N GLY A 44 -17.00 -29.62 -5.02
CA GLY A 44 -15.66 -29.02 -5.02
C GLY A 44 -15.55 -27.84 -5.98
N GLU A 45 -16.08 -27.95 -7.20
CA GLU A 45 -16.15 -26.82 -8.15
C GLU A 45 -17.07 -25.71 -7.63
N LYS A 46 -18.16 -26.05 -6.92
CA LYS A 46 -19.05 -25.02 -6.36
C LYS A 46 -18.42 -24.28 -5.18
N ILE A 47 -17.67 -24.97 -4.32
CA ILE A 47 -16.95 -24.35 -3.17
C ILE A 47 -15.69 -23.62 -3.64
N LEU A 48 -14.92 -24.20 -4.57
CA LEU A 48 -13.71 -23.58 -5.13
C LEU A 48 -14.07 -22.42 -6.07
N GLY A 49 -15.13 -22.57 -6.88
CA GLY A 49 -15.66 -21.52 -7.73
C GLY A 49 -16.26 -20.38 -6.92
N SER A 50 -17.12 -20.66 -5.94
CA SER A 50 -17.68 -19.62 -5.05
C SER A 50 -16.59 -18.98 -4.18
N GLY A 51 -15.60 -19.75 -3.72
CA GLY A 51 -14.46 -19.24 -2.96
C GLY A 51 -13.54 -18.36 -3.81
N SER A 52 -13.25 -18.77 -5.05
CA SER A 52 -12.49 -17.99 -6.03
C SER A 52 -13.21 -16.71 -6.40
N GLU A 53 -14.52 -16.75 -6.71
CA GLU A 53 -15.31 -15.58 -7.05
C GLU A 53 -15.49 -14.63 -5.85
N TYR A 54 -15.64 -15.17 -4.63
CA TYR A 54 -15.67 -14.38 -3.40
C TYR A 54 -14.32 -13.73 -3.11
N ILE A 55 -13.21 -14.47 -3.21
CA ILE A 55 -11.86 -13.93 -3.02
C ILE A 55 -11.54 -12.92 -4.12
N GLN A 56 -11.87 -13.20 -5.38
CA GLN A 56 -11.60 -12.32 -6.51
C GLN A 56 -12.43 -11.03 -6.44
N SER A 57 -13.71 -11.11 -6.07
CA SER A 57 -14.55 -9.92 -5.90
C SER A 57 -14.13 -9.06 -4.69
N ASN A 58 -13.74 -9.68 -3.57
CA ASN A 58 -13.22 -8.95 -2.42
C ASN A 58 -11.81 -8.39 -2.66
N ILE A 59 -10.86 -9.19 -3.17
CA ILE A 59 -9.49 -8.73 -3.50
C ILE A 59 -9.53 -7.62 -4.56
N SER A 60 -10.35 -7.75 -5.60
CA SER A 60 -10.48 -6.69 -6.60
C SER A 60 -11.06 -5.41 -6.00
N ARG A 61 -11.91 -5.51 -4.96
CA ARG A 61 -12.45 -4.35 -4.23
C ARG A 61 -11.38 -3.68 -3.36
N TYR A 62 -10.50 -4.44 -2.70
CA TYR A 62 -9.46 -3.90 -1.81
C TYR A 62 -8.18 -3.47 -2.54
N ILE A 63 -7.77 -4.17 -3.60
CA ILE A 63 -6.55 -3.92 -4.40
C ILE A 63 -6.95 -3.43 -5.80
N SER A 64 -7.79 -2.40 -5.83
CA SER A 64 -8.20 -1.77 -7.09
C SER A 64 -7.00 -1.11 -7.76
N ASN A 65 -6.53 -1.71 -8.86
CA ASN A 65 -5.55 -1.17 -9.81
C ASN A 65 -4.32 -0.48 -9.18
N PRO A 66 -3.29 -1.23 -8.71
CA PRO A 66 -2.10 -0.64 -8.09
C PRO A 66 -1.39 0.37 -9.00
N ARG A 67 -1.49 0.23 -10.34
CA ARG A 67 -0.90 1.17 -11.30
C ARG A 67 -1.41 2.60 -11.13
N TYR A 68 -2.61 2.79 -10.59
CA TYR A 68 -3.14 4.13 -10.27
C TYR A 68 -2.21 4.89 -9.31
N TYR A 69 -1.76 4.23 -8.24
CA TYR A 69 -1.01 4.84 -7.14
C TYR A 69 0.45 5.14 -7.48
N PHE A 70 0.96 4.63 -8.60
CA PHE A 70 2.33 4.83 -9.08
C PHE A 70 2.41 5.75 -10.30
N GLN A 71 1.30 6.35 -10.73
CA GLN A 71 1.29 7.39 -11.77
C GLN A 71 1.70 8.74 -11.19
N VAL A 72 3.00 8.93 -11.01
CA VAL A 72 3.63 10.13 -10.46
C VAL A 72 4.67 10.69 -11.42
N ASN A 73 4.94 12.00 -11.33
CA ASN A 73 6.06 12.67 -11.98
C ASN A 73 6.89 13.46 -10.96
N ASP A 74 8.07 13.95 -11.37
CA ASP A 74 9.00 14.64 -10.47
C ASP A 74 8.38 15.89 -9.81
N ASP A 75 7.58 16.64 -10.58
CA ASP A 75 6.92 17.83 -10.09
C ASP A 75 5.84 17.50 -9.04
N TYR A 76 5.07 16.44 -9.27
CA TYR A 76 4.13 15.91 -8.28
C TYR A 76 4.87 15.54 -7.00
N VAL A 77 5.96 14.77 -7.08
CA VAL A 77 6.71 14.31 -5.89
C VAL A 77 7.21 15.49 -5.08
N LYS A 78 7.84 16.48 -5.71
CA LYS A 78 8.33 17.71 -5.04
C LYS A 78 7.20 18.46 -4.36
N ASN A 79 6.07 18.62 -5.04
CA ASN A 79 4.93 19.35 -4.50
C ASN A 79 4.25 18.57 -3.38
N LYS A 80 4.13 17.25 -3.51
CA LYS A 80 3.52 16.38 -2.51
C LYS A 80 4.37 16.32 -1.25
N LEU A 81 5.68 16.28 -1.38
CA LEU A 81 6.61 16.36 -0.25
C LEU A 81 6.41 17.66 0.55
N LYS A 82 6.25 18.80 -0.14
CA LYS A 82 5.92 20.08 0.54
C LYS A 82 4.58 20.00 1.29
N VAL A 83 3.58 19.32 0.74
CA VAL A 83 2.28 19.12 1.41
C VAL A 83 2.41 18.23 2.64
N VAL A 84 3.20 17.15 2.56
CA VAL A 84 3.42 16.23 3.68
C VAL A 84 4.20 16.90 4.81
N LEU A 85 5.29 17.60 4.48
CA LEU A 85 6.15 18.28 5.45
C LEU A 85 5.56 19.57 6.01
N PHE A 86 4.77 20.27 5.21
CA PHE A 86 4.18 21.56 5.58
C PHE A 86 2.70 21.63 5.18
N PRO A 87 1.83 20.82 5.80
CA PRO A 87 0.42 20.72 5.42
C PRO A 87 -0.38 21.99 5.70
N PHE A 88 0.16 22.93 6.47
CA PHE A 88 -0.47 24.25 6.67
C PHE A 88 -0.20 25.22 5.50
N LEU A 89 0.86 25.01 4.71
CA LEU A 89 1.18 25.84 3.55
C LEU A 89 0.37 25.47 2.30
N HIS A 90 -0.26 24.30 2.29
CA HIS A 90 -1.14 23.91 1.19
C HIS A 90 -2.44 24.74 1.22
N LYS A 91 -2.42 25.84 0.47
CA LYS A 91 -3.53 26.78 0.26
C LYS A 91 -4.61 26.26 -0.71
N GLY A 92 -4.37 25.09 -1.32
CA GLY A 92 -5.27 24.48 -2.29
C GLY A 92 -6.49 23.81 -1.66
N HIS A 93 -7.37 23.34 -2.53
CA HIS A 93 -8.49 22.50 -2.15
C HIS A 93 -7.99 21.10 -1.78
N TRP A 94 -8.45 20.53 -0.67
CA TRP A 94 -8.01 19.22 -0.14
C TRP A 94 -8.86 18.03 -0.61
N MET A 95 -9.87 18.25 -1.45
CA MET A 95 -10.68 17.14 -1.98
C MET A 95 -10.22 16.75 -3.37
N ARG A 96 -10.32 15.44 -3.61
CA ARG A 96 -9.89 14.80 -4.84
C ARG A 96 -10.74 15.28 -6.02
N THR A 97 -10.09 15.45 -7.15
CA THR A 97 -10.72 15.81 -8.41
C THR A 97 -11.37 14.56 -8.98
N VAL A 98 -12.69 14.61 -9.13
CA VAL A 98 -13.48 13.55 -9.75
C VAL A 98 -13.55 13.83 -11.24
N GLU A 99 -13.23 12.82 -12.05
CA GLU A 99 -13.40 12.84 -13.49
C GLU A 99 -14.61 11.99 -13.87
N PRO A 100 -15.59 12.55 -14.61
CA PRO A 100 -16.73 11.77 -15.10
C PRO A 100 -16.28 10.91 -16.28
N ALA A 101 -15.79 9.69 -16.00
CA ALA A 101 -15.44 8.71 -17.02
C ALA A 101 -16.63 7.75 -17.24
N GLY A 102 -17.39 7.97 -18.31
CA GLY A 102 -18.36 6.98 -18.82
C GLY A 102 -19.45 6.54 -17.82
N GLY A 103 -19.98 7.46 -17.01
CA GLY A 103 -21.08 7.18 -16.08
C GLY A 103 -20.68 6.63 -14.70
N LYS A 104 -19.38 6.43 -14.45
CA LYS A 104 -18.84 6.11 -13.11
C LYS A 104 -17.91 7.25 -12.67
N PHE A 105 -18.10 7.76 -11.46
CA PHE A 105 -17.18 8.73 -10.88
C PHE A 105 -15.83 8.05 -10.63
N SER A 106 -14.78 8.44 -11.36
CA SER A 106 -13.42 7.95 -11.16
C SER A 106 -12.53 9.09 -10.65
N PHE A 107 -11.65 8.80 -9.69
CA PHE A 107 -10.69 9.79 -9.22
C PHE A 107 -9.54 9.97 -10.22
N LYS A 108 -9.00 11.19 -10.32
CA LYS A 108 -7.82 11.48 -11.13
C LYS A 108 -6.55 10.89 -10.49
N PRO A 109 -5.63 10.32 -11.30
CA PRO A 109 -4.38 9.78 -10.78
C PRO A 109 -3.48 10.87 -10.18
N PRO A 110 -2.49 10.51 -9.34
CA PRO A 110 -1.63 11.45 -8.61
C PRO A 110 -0.97 12.52 -9.49
N ILE A 111 -0.49 12.16 -10.68
CA ILE A 111 0.09 13.10 -11.65
C ILE A 111 -0.83 14.29 -12.01
N HIS A 112 -2.14 14.14 -11.88
CA HIS A 112 -3.13 15.18 -12.21
C HIS A 112 -3.87 15.74 -10.99
N ASP A 113 -3.62 15.20 -9.78
CA ASP A 113 -4.23 15.67 -8.54
C ASP A 113 -3.30 15.49 -7.34
N ILE A 114 -2.85 16.61 -6.78
CA ILE A 114 -1.98 16.65 -5.60
C ILE A 114 -2.61 16.00 -4.35
N ASN A 115 -3.94 15.92 -4.27
CA ASN A 115 -4.64 15.33 -3.13
C ASN A 115 -4.88 13.83 -3.28
N ALA A 116 -4.70 13.29 -4.50
CA ALA A 116 -4.81 11.86 -4.70
C ALA A 116 -3.71 11.13 -3.92
N PRO A 117 -4.02 10.00 -3.27
CA PRO A 117 -3.02 9.19 -2.58
C PRO A 117 -2.11 8.49 -3.58
N ASP A 118 -0.85 8.34 -3.21
CA ASP A 118 0.17 7.62 -3.98
C ASP A 118 0.92 6.65 -3.07
N LEU A 119 1.39 5.54 -3.63
CA LEU A 119 2.24 4.56 -2.93
C LEU A 119 3.72 4.74 -3.24
N TYR A 120 4.06 5.58 -4.22
CA TYR A 120 5.45 5.85 -4.59
C TYR A 120 6.21 6.53 -3.45
N ILE A 121 5.71 7.66 -2.93
CA ILE A 121 6.39 8.41 -1.87
C ILE A 121 6.48 7.60 -0.57
N PRO A 122 5.41 6.95 -0.07
CA PRO A 122 5.49 6.08 1.10
C PRO A 122 6.56 4.99 0.98
N MET A 123 6.60 4.27 -0.14
CA MET A 123 7.57 3.18 -0.35
C MET A 123 9.00 3.72 -0.42
N MET A 124 9.23 4.81 -1.15
CA MET A 124 10.55 5.44 -1.25
C MET A 124 11.01 6.01 0.10
N ALA A 125 10.11 6.65 0.84
CA ALA A 125 10.39 7.19 2.16
C ALA A 125 10.69 6.08 3.18
N PHE A 126 9.95 4.98 3.15
CA PHE A 126 10.22 3.81 4.00
C PHE A 126 11.61 3.23 3.73
N GLY A 127 11.97 3.00 2.47
CA GLY A 127 13.32 2.56 2.10
C GLY A 127 14.40 3.54 2.56
N THR A 128 14.16 4.84 2.38
CA THR A 128 15.07 5.90 2.84
C THR A 128 15.24 5.89 4.36
N TYR A 129 14.15 5.75 5.11
CA TYR A 129 14.16 5.62 6.57
C TYR A 129 15.02 4.44 7.02
N VAL A 130 14.83 3.26 6.43
CA VAL A 130 15.61 2.06 6.77
C VAL A 130 17.09 2.25 6.47
N LEU A 131 17.42 2.85 5.31
CA LEU A 131 18.80 3.15 4.93
C LEU A 131 19.46 4.16 5.89
N LEU A 132 18.75 5.23 6.25
CA LEU A 132 19.25 6.22 7.20
C LEU A 132 19.42 5.63 8.61
N ALA A 133 18.50 4.76 9.04
CA ALA A 133 18.60 4.04 10.31
C ALA A 133 19.83 3.12 10.32
N GLY A 134 20.07 2.37 9.24
CA GLY A 134 21.27 1.55 9.08
C GLY A 134 22.56 2.36 9.08
N PHE A 135 22.57 3.50 8.39
CA PHE A 135 23.70 4.43 8.39
C PHE A 135 23.97 5.00 9.80
N PHE A 136 22.91 5.41 10.51
CA PHE A 136 22.99 5.86 11.89
C PHE A 136 23.56 4.78 12.81
N LEU A 137 23.12 3.52 12.69
CA LEU A 137 23.69 2.39 13.44
C LEU A 137 25.17 2.18 13.10
N GLY A 138 25.54 2.33 11.82
CA GLY A 138 26.91 2.18 11.32
C GLY A 138 27.89 3.17 11.93
N ILE A 139 27.56 4.46 11.92
CA ILE A 139 28.45 5.49 12.49
C ILE A 139 28.58 5.37 14.02
N ASN A 140 27.60 4.75 14.69
CA ASN A 140 27.62 4.49 16.12
C ASN A 140 28.27 3.14 16.49
N GLY A 141 28.81 2.40 15.50
CA GLY A 141 29.45 1.09 15.74
C GLY A 141 28.48 -0.02 16.19
N LYS A 142 27.17 0.19 16.05
CA LYS A 142 26.10 -0.75 16.44
C LYS A 142 25.44 -1.41 15.23
N PHE A 143 26.07 -1.35 14.06
CA PHE A 143 25.50 -1.96 12.87
C PHE A 143 25.65 -3.47 12.91
N SER A 144 24.52 -4.14 12.85
CA SER A 144 24.42 -5.54 12.49
C SER A 144 23.22 -5.73 11.56
N PRO A 145 23.25 -6.73 10.66
CA PRO A 145 22.11 -7.04 9.81
C PRO A 145 20.85 -7.35 10.64
N GLU A 146 21.01 -7.89 11.85
CA GLU A 146 19.94 -8.13 12.80
C GLU A 146 19.33 -6.81 13.30
N SER A 147 20.14 -5.83 13.70
CA SER A 147 19.66 -4.52 14.15
C SER A 147 18.93 -3.76 13.03
N LEU A 148 19.41 -3.86 11.80
CA LEU A 148 18.72 -3.30 10.63
C LEU A 148 17.38 -4.02 10.38
N GLY A 149 17.37 -5.34 10.49
CA GLY A 149 16.15 -6.17 10.38
C GLY A 149 15.10 -5.83 11.43
N VAL A 150 15.52 -5.51 12.65
CA VAL A 150 14.64 -4.98 13.71
C VAL A 150 14.04 -3.65 13.28
N GLN A 151 14.84 -2.69 12.80
CA GLN A 151 14.32 -1.39 12.35
C GLN A 151 13.33 -1.51 11.18
N PHE A 152 13.64 -2.40 10.22
CA PHE A 152 12.74 -2.71 9.10
C PHE A 152 11.41 -3.29 9.59
N SER A 153 11.46 -4.30 10.48
CA SER A 153 10.27 -4.98 11.00
C SER A 153 9.43 -4.09 11.91
N THR A 154 10.08 -3.29 12.77
CA THR A 154 9.43 -2.26 13.58
C THR A 154 8.75 -1.22 12.69
N GLY A 155 9.43 -0.78 11.62
CA GLY A 155 8.83 0.11 10.63
C GLY A 155 7.57 -0.48 9.99
N LEU A 156 7.64 -1.72 9.49
CA LEU A 156 6.46 -2.41 8.95
C LEU A 156 5.33 -2.55 9.97
N LEU A 157 5.65 -2.87 11.23
CA LEU A 157 4.68 -2.95 12.31
C LEU A 157 4.02 -1.59 12.57
N CYS A 158 4.80 -0.51 12.68
CA CYS A 158 4.28 0.85 12.84
C CYS A 158 3.40 1.26 11.65
N TRP A 159 3.78 0.89 10.42
CA TRP A 159 2.96 1.15 9.24
C TRP A 159 1.61 0.43 9.33
N LEU A 160 1.63 -0.87 9.68
CA LEU A 160 0.41 -1.66 9.87
C LEU A 160 -0.47 -1.06 10.97
N LEU A 161 0.10 -0.72 12.12
CA LEU A 161 -0.63 -0.08 13.23
C LEU A 161 -1.24 1.25 12.81
N GLN A 162 -0.54 2.03 12.00
CA GLN A 162 -1.04 3.29 11.46
C GLN A 162 -2.20 3.06 10.47
N VAL A 163 -2.14 2.03 9.62
CA VAL A 163 -3.26 1.65 8.74
C VAL A 163 -4.49 1.26 9.57
N LEU A 164 -4.30 0.41 10.58
CA LEU A 164 -5.39 0.00 11.48
C LEU A 164 -6.00 1.19 12.24
N LEU A 165 -5.17 2.15 12.66
CA LEU A 165 -5.64 3.40 13.30
C LEU A 165 -6.52 4.23 12.35
N LEU A 166 -6.14 4.34 11.08
CA LEU A 166 -6.92 5.06 10.06
C LEU A 166 -8.24 4.34 9.76
N GLU A 167 -8.19 3.02 9.59
CA GLU A 167 -9.38 2.21 9.35
C GLU A 167 -10.36 2.25 10.53
N ALA A 168 -9.86 2.09 11.76
CA ALA A 168 -10.66 2.21 12.98
C ALA A 168 -11.27 3.60 13.14
N THR A 169 -10.54 4.66 12.76
CA THR A 169 -11.04 6.04 12.76
C THR A 169 -12.20 6.20 11.79
N LEU A 170 -12.08 5.71 10.56
CA LEU A 170 -13.17 5.80 9.57
C LEU A 170 -14.39 4.99 9.96
N HIS A 171 -14.17 3.77 10.44
CA HIS A 171 -15.25 2.92 10.95
C HIS A 171 -15.97 3.57 12.14
N SER A 172 -15.23 4.18 13.08
CA SER A 172 -15.80 4.90 14.22
C SER A 172 -16.61 6.14 13.82
N LEU A 173 -16.22 6.80 12.72
CA LEU A 173 -16.91 7.96 12.17
C LEU A 173 -18.12 7.60 11.30
N GLY A 174 -18.36 6.31 11.05
CA GLY A 174 -19.41 5.85 10.13
C GLY A 174 -19.16 6.28 8.69
N GLY A 175 -17.89 6.44 8.29
CA GLY A 175 -17.50 6.72 6.91
C GLY A 175 -17.81 5.55 5.97
N GLY A 176 -17.84 5.82 4.67
CA GLY A 176 -18.03 4.78 3.65
C GLY A 176 -16.80 3.89 3.50
N GLU A 177 -16.91 2.92 2.59
CA GLU A 177 -15.84 1.99 2.26
C GLU A 177 -14.78 2.68 1.39
N VAL A 178 -13.71 3.16 2.04
CA VAL A 178 -12.55 3.74 1.35
C VAL A 178 -11.58 2.62 0.93
N PRO A 179 -10.98 2.67 -0.28
CA PRO A 179 -10.03 1.65 -0.72
C PRO A 179 -8.87 1.45 0.25
N LEU A 180 -8.50 0.19 0.52
CA LEU A 180 -7.43 -0.15 1.47
C LEU A 180 -6.09 0.47 1.05
N LEU A 181 -5.78 0.51 -0.26
CA LEU A 181 -4.55 1.13 -0.75
C LEU A 181 -4.48 2.64 -0.46
N ASP A 182 -5.61 3.33 -0.35
CA ASP A 182 -5.63 4.73 0.09
C ASP A 182 -5.16 4.84 1.56
N MET A 183 -5.63 3.94 2.43
CA MET A 183 -5.20 3.91 3.84
C MET A 183 -3.71 3.61 3.95
N VAL A 184 -3.24 2.62 3.20
CA VAL A 184 -1.81 2.26 3.16
C VAL A 184 -0.97 3.45 2.71
N ALA A 185 -1.40 4.17 1.67
CA ALA A 185 -0.74 5.37 1.18
C ALA A 185 -0.71 6.49 2.24
N TYR A 186 -1.86 6.84 2.82
CA TYR A 186 -1.94 7.90 3.83
C TYR A 186 -1.16 7.57 5.11
N ALA A 187 -1.22 6.32 5.56
CA ALA A 187 -0.45 5.84 6.70
C ALA A 187 1.06 5.91 6.43
N GLY A 188 1.49 5.59 5.21
CA GLY A 188 2.89 5.48 4.87
C GLY A 188 3.60 6.82 4.66
N TYR A 189 2.88 7.93 4.48
CA TYR A 189 3.48 9.26 4.45
C TYR A 189 4.22 9.61 5.76
N THR A 190 3.92 8.92 6.87
CA THR A 190 4.65 9.04 8.13
C THR A 190 6.16 8.79 7.97
N PHE A 191 6.57 7.93 7.03
CA PHE A 191 7.99 7.66 6.81
C PHE A 191 8.77 8.82 6.21
N VAL A 192 8.09 9.80 5.61
CA VAL A 192 8.73 11.05 5.19
C VAL A 192 9.26 11.80 6.42
N GLY A 193 8.42 11.97 7.43
CA GLY A 193 8.81 12.58 8.70
C GLY A 193 9.83 11.72 9.45
N ALA A 194 9.65 10.39 9.50
CA ALA A 194 10.61 9.49 10.15
C ALA A 194 12.02 9.57 9.52
N ALA A 195 12.11 9.61 8.19
CA ALA A 195 13.39 9.79 7.50
C ALA A 195 14.05 11.13 7.85
N LEU A 196 13.28 12.22 7.92
CA LEU A 196 13.81 13.53 8.35
C LEU A 196 14.26 13.53 9.81
N ILE A 197 13.52 12.91 10.71
CA ILE A 197 13.89 12.80 12.13
C ILE A 197 15.25 12.11 12.26
N VAL A 198 15.44 10.98 11.59
CA VAL A 198 16.73 10.25 11.59
C VAL A 198 17.84 11.09 10.94
N ALA A 199 17.54 11.79 9.84
CA ALA A 199 18.50 12.69 9.19
C ALA A 199 18.94 13.86 10.10
N VAL A 200 18.01 14.46 10.84
CA VAL A 200 18.32 15.51 11.83
C VAL A 200 19.21 14.93 12.94
N ARG A 201 18.87 13.74 13.43
CA ARG A 201 19.65 13.06 14.47
C ARG A 201 21.06 12.66 14.02
N LEU A 202 21.28 12.45 12.73
CA LEU A 202 22.62 12.22 12.16
C LEU A 202 23.51 13.47 12.20
N ILE A 203 22.93 14.67 12.09
CA ILE A 203 23.67 15.92 11.91
C ILE A 203 23.76 16.72 13.22
N PHE A 204 22.75 16.64 14.07
CA PHE A 204 22.56 17.53 15.22
C PHE A 204 22.50 16.79 16.56
N VAL A 205 22.65 17.55 17.65
CA VAL A 205 22.58 17.09 19.04
C VAL A 205 21.16 16.61 19.40
N ASP A 206 21.06 15.69 20.36
CA ASP A 206 19.81 15.02 20.79
C ASP A 206 18.62 15.94 21.13
N TYR A 207 18.87 17.21 21.51
CA TYR A 207 17.78 18.17 21.75
C TYR A 207 16.98 18.48 20.46
N LEU A 208 17.66 18.61 19.31
CA LEU A 208 17.00 18.88 18.04
C LEU A 208 16.19 17.68 17.55
N PHE A 209 16.55 16.47 17.97
CA PHE A 209 15.76 15.27 17.69
C PHE A 209 14.36 15.35 18.30
N CYS A 210 14.25 15.76 19.57
CA CYS A 210 12.95 15.90 20.24
C CYS A 210 12.08 16.97 19.55
N VAL A 211 12.67 18.13 19.24
CA VAL A 211 11.97 19.23 18.56
C VAL A 211 11.53 18.81 17.15
N ALA A 212 12.40 18.17 16.37
CA ALA A 212 12.07 17.67 15.04
C ALA A 212 10.98 16.61 15.08
N THR A 213 11.03 15.69 16.05
CA THR A 213 10.00 14.66 16.23
C THR A 213 8.64 15.29 16.54
N LEU A 214 8.58 16.23 17.48
CA LEU A 214 7.33 16.94 17.80
C LEU A 214 6.79 17.73 16.60
N TRP A 215 7.68 18.36 15.82
CA TRP A 215 7.31 19.10 14.61
C TRP A 215 6.73 18.18 13.53
N GLU A 216 7.40 17.07 13.22
CA GLU A 216 6.93 16.10 12.23
C GLU A 216 5.64 15.41 12.69
N SER A 217 5.49 15.10 13.99
CA SER A 217 4.24 14.59 14.55
C SER A 217 3.10 15.59 14.41
N PHE A 218 3.36 16.87 14.64
CA PHE A 218 2.36 17.93 14.42
C PHE A 218 1.96 18.01 12.94
N CYS A 219 2.93 18.00 12.02
CA CYS A 219 2.66 18.04 10.59
C CYS A 219 1.85 16.81 10.14
N MET A 220 2.28 15.60 10.49
CA MET A 220 1.54 14.37 10.17
C MET A 220 0.14 14.37 10.78
N GLY A 221 -0.02 14.80 12.04
CA GLY A 221 -1.33 14.94 12.67
C GLY A 221 -2.27 15.87 11.88
N VAL A 222 -1.78 17.04 11.47
CA VAL A 222 -2.55 18.00 10.64
C VAL A 222 -2.91 17.40 9.28
N LEU A 223 -1.96 16.72 8.62
CA LEU A 223 -2.18 16.06 7.32
C LEU A 223 -3.32 15.04 7.42
N LEU A 224 -3.27 14.14 8.41
CA LEU A 224 -4.26 13.08 8.60
C LEU A 224 -5.63 13.65 8.96
N VAL A 225 -5.70 14.63 9.88
CA VAL A 225 -6.97 15.28 10.23
C VAL A 225 -7.60 15.97 9.02
N LYS A 226 -6.80 16.70 8.23
CA LYS A 226 -7.31 17.35 7.01
C LYS A 226 -7.80 16.34 5.98
N THR A 227 -7.04 15.26 5.78
CA THR A 227 -7.38 14.20 4.82
C THR A 227 -8.65 13.46 5.24
N MET A 228 -8.70 12.96 6.48
CA MET A 228 -9.83 12.18 6.99
C MET A 228 -11.13 12.98 7.09
N LYS A 229 -11.05 14.24 7.55
CA LYS A 229 -12.22 15.12 7.59
C LYS A 229 -12.82 15.32 6.19
N ARG A 230 -12.00 15.28 5.14
CA ARG A 230 -12.44 15.50 3.76
C ARG A 230 -12.95 14.23 3.09
N ILE A 231 -12.30 13.09 3.31
CA ILE A 231 -12.81 11.77 2.88
C ILE A 231 -14.22 11.55 3.44
N LEU A 232 -14.44 11.87 4.71
CA LEU A 232 -15.75 11.79 5.35
C LEU A 232 -16.79 12.73 4.70
N ILE A 233 -16.40 13.97 4.36
CA ILE A 233 -17.30 14.95 3.73
C ILE A 233 -17.64 14.55 2.29
N SER A 234 -16.73 13.91 1.56
CA SER A 234 -16.99 13.47 0.17
C SER A 234 -17.92 12.25 0.09
N GLU A 235 -17.93 11.37 1.08
CA GLU A 235 -18.76 10.15 1.06
C GLU A 235 -20.10 10.30 1.79
N VAL A 236 -20.21 11.24 2.73
CA VAL A 236 -21.37 11.33 3.62
C VAL A 236 -21.97 12.74 3.58
N GLN A 237 -22.90 12.97 2.66
CA GLN A 237 -23.80 14.14 2.67
C GLN A 237 -24.82 14.11 3.82
N SER A 238 -24.81 13.08 4.67
CA SER A 238 -25.80 12.92 5.74
C SER A 238 -25.12 12.37 6.97
N PHE A 239 -24.84 13.19 7.99
CA PHE A 239 -25.04 12.82 9.40
C PHE A 239 -24.70 14.02 10.30
N GLU A 240 -25.73 14.80 10.60
CA GLU A 240 -25.67 16.01 11.42
C GLU A 240 -25.61 15.75 12.94
N LYS A 241 -25.37 14.51 13.39
CA LYS A 241 -25.56 14.13 14.80
C LYS A 241 -24.33 13.48 15.43
N SER A 242 -23.28 14.29 15.62
CA SER A 242 -22.28 14.22 16.71
C SER A 242 -20.94 14.85 16.31
N SER A 243 -20.95 16.17 16.00
CA SER A 243 -19.74 16.94 15.67
C SER A 243 -18.62 16.79 16.71
N THR A 244 -18.98 16.65 17.99
CA THR A 244 -18.02 16.55 19.10
C THR A 244 -17.25 15.23 19.11
N LYS A 245 -17.92 14.07 19.01
CA LYS A 245 -17.21 12.76 18.97
C LYS A 245 -16.24 12.68 17.79
N ARG A 246 -16.66 13.16 16.61
CA ARG A 246 -15.80 13.22 15.41
C ARG A 246 -14.51 14.01 15.68
N ASN A 247 -14.62 15.18 16.32
CA ASN A 247 -13.46 15.99 16.64
C ASN A 247 -12.52 15.31 17.65
N TYR A 248 -13.06 14.61 18.66
CA TYR A 248 -12.24 13.85 19.61
C TYR A 248 -11.50 12.69 18.96
N VAL A 249 -12.15 11.90 18.10
CA VAL A 249 -11.49 10.79 17.39
C VAL A 249 -10.39 11.31 16.45
N LEU A 250 -10.65 12.40 15.72
CA LEU A 250 -9.64 13.03 14.87
C LEU A 250 -8.46 13.57 15.68
N LEU A 251 -8.71 14.15 16.85
CA LEU A 251 -7.67 14.64 17.75
C LEU A 251 -6.87 13.49 18.36
N PHE A 252 -7.51 12.38 18.71
CA PHE A 252 -6.85 11.16 19.17
C PHE A 252 -5.90 10.60 18.10
N MET A 253 -6.35 10.48 16.85
CA MET A 253 -5.52 10.04 15.73
C MET A 253 -4.31 10.96 15.52
N ALA A 254 -4.49 12.28 15.66
CA ALA A 254 -3.38 13.23 15.58
C ALA A 254 -2.40 13.08 16.76
N ALA A 255 -2.90 12.92 17.98
CA ALA A 255 -2.08 12.72 19.16
C ALA A 255 -1.29 11.40 19.11
N ALA A 256 -1.86 10.34 18.53
CA ALA A 256 -1.20 9.05 18.32
C ALA A 256 0.04 9.14 17.41
N GLN A 257 0.19 10.21 16.61
CA GLN A 257 1.39 10.43 15.78
C GLN A 257 2.63 10.73 16.62
N ILE A 258 2.47 11.25 17.84
CA ILE A 258 3.58 11.56 18.74
C ILE A 258 4.32 10.27 19.17
N PRO A 259 3.70 9.32 19.89
CA PRO A 259 4.40 8.11 20.32
C PRO A 259 4.92 7.28 19.13
N LEU A 260 4.19 7.26 18.01
CA LEU A 260 4.59 6.50 16.84
C LEU A 260 5.87 7.05 16.19
N LEU A 261 5.97 8.36 15.96
CA LEU A 261 7.18 8.96 15.39
C LEU A 261 8.35 8.98 16.38
N PHE A 262 8.10 9.10 17.68
CA PHE A 262 9.13 8.88 18.70
C PHE A 262 9.71 7.47 18.61
N TRP A 263 8.86 6.45 18.47
CA TRP A 263 9.30 5.06 18.34
C TRP A 263 10.10 4.82 17.05
N LEU A 264 9.64 5.36 15.92
CA LEU A 264 10.39 5.28 14.66
C LEU A 264 11.71 6.06 14.73
N GLY A 265 11.74 7.20 15.43
CA GLY A 265 12.92 8.04 15.55
C GLY A 265 13.99 7.50 16.52
N SER A 266 13.60 6.66 17.49
CA SER A 266 14.46 6.11 18.54
C SER A 266 15.34 4.94 18.06
N VAL A 267 15.91 5.04 16.87
CA VAL A 267 16.85 4.06 16.31
C VAL A 267 18.04 3.86 17.27
N GLY A 268 18.29 2.62 17.69
CA GLY A 268 19.48 2.24 18.48
C GLY A 268 19.48 2.61 19.98
N VAL A 269 18.34 3.06 20.54
CA VAL A 269 18.15 3.14 21.99
C VAL A 269 17.61 1.79 22.46
N GLU A 270 18.41 1.03 23.18
CA GLU A 270 17.94 -0.19 23.85
C GLU A 270 16.89 0.25 24.87
N THR A 271 15.62 -0.06 24.61
CA THR A 271 14.59 -0.06 25.64
C THR A 271 14.90 -1.23 26.57
N HIS A 272 15.77 -0.98 27.56
CA HIS A 272 15.93 -1.83 28.75
C HIS A 272 14.71 -1.69 29.66
#